data_AF-A0A0B7AEE3-F1
#
_entry.id   AF-A0A0B7AEE3-F1
#
_cell.length_a   1.000
_cell.length_b   1.000
_cell.length_c   1.000
_cell.angle_alpha   90.00
_cell.angle_beta   90.00
_cell.angle_gamma   90.00
#
_symmetry.space_group_name_H-M   'P 1'
#
loop_
_entity.id
_entity.type
_entity.pdbx_description
1 polymer ?
#
loop_
_entity_poly.entity_id
_entity_poly.type
_entity_poly.pdbx_seq_one_letter_code
_entity_poly.pdbx_strand_id
1 'polypeptide(L)'
;MAAATVVHNVENNIRTLAQTKRIRVDEFFQDYDKLRSGYISVPQFFRCLWQTLSLKLNAEEEQALCIKYGLQDQGNINYKQFCNVIDVNFDPNNVYIPPVNQKQEPLEYLGTIRTKRPLTVDSEARLVEILRHLQQYYKIRGISLRTQYKDFDKHHKGVVSESQFYRNFLGPANTNEEDVKTLVDKYGDPDQPGLVNYLNLHNDIQAIYNFV
;
A
#
# COMPACT_ATOMS: atom_id res chain seq x y z
N MET A 1 17.54 -6.30 -18.44
CA MET A 1 16.12 -6.73 -18.37
C MET A 1 15.76 -7.18 -16.95
N ALA A 2 16.37 -8.24 -16.40
CA ALA A 2 16.04 -8.72 -15.04
C ALA A 2 16.25 -7.67 -13.91
N ALA A 3 17.43 -7.03 -13.85
CA ALA A 3 17.73 -6.04 -12.79
C ALA A 3 16.78 -4.83 -12.78
N ALA A 4 16.35 -4.34 -13.95
CA ALA A 4 15.41 -3.22 -14.05
C ALA A 4 14.02 -3.58 -13.49
N THR A 5 13.57 -4.82 -13.74
CA THR A 5 12.32 -5.34 -13.18
C THR A 5 12.40 -5.48 -11.66
N VAL A 6 13.54 -5.96 -11.13
CA VAL A 6 13.78 -6.06 -9.69
C VAL A 6 13.71 -4.68 -9.04
N VAL A 7 14.43 -3.68 -9.56
CA VAL A 7 14.38 -2.32 -9.01
C VAL A 7 12.97 -1.75 -9.02
N HIS A 8 12.24 -1.92 -10.13
CA HIS A 8 10.86 -1.43 -10.23
C HIS A 8 9.94 -2.05 -9.17
N ASN A 9 10.06 -3.36 -8.94
CA ASN A 9 9.29 -4.06 -7.91
C ASN A 9 9.63 -3.56 -6.50
N VAL A 10 10.92 -3.35 -6.21
CA VAL A 10 11.39 -2.81 -4.92
C VAL A 10 10.86 -1.39 -4.70
N GLU A 11 10.92 -0.54 -5.73
CA GLU A 11 10.39 0.84 -5.68
C GLU A 11 8.88 0.85 -5.42
N ASN A 12 8.12 -0.01 -6.10
CA ASN A 12 6.67 -0.13 -5.89
C ASN A 12 6.34 -0.61 -4.47
N ASN A 13 7.12 -1.56 -3.93
CA ASN A 13 6.96 -2.04 -2.56
C ASN A 13 7.24 -0.93 -1.55
N ILE A 14 8.37 -0.22 -1.69
CA ILE A 14 8.75 0.90 -0.83
C ILE A 14 7.68 2.01 -0.89
N ARG A 15 7.22 2.38 -2.09
CA ARG A 15 6.16 3.39 -2.28
C ARG A 15 4.88 3.00 -1.54
N THR A 16 4.45 1.74 -1.70
CA THR A 16 3.27 1.20 -1.01
C THR A 16 3.42 1.28 0.50
N LEU A 17 4.58 0.91 1.05
CA LEU A 17 4.84 0.97 2.49
C LEU A 17 4.88 2.40 3.03
N ALA A 18 5.56 3.31 2.34
CA ALA A 18 5.66 4.71 2.72
C ALA A 18 4.29 5.39 2.75
N GLN A 19 3.47 5.19 1.71
CA GLN A 19 2.13 5.75 1.63
C GLN A 19 1.16 5.12 2.65
N THR A 20 1.21 3.79 2.84
CA THR A 20 0.38 3.09 3.85
C THR A 20 0.67 3.62 5.25
N LYS A 21 1.95 3.85 5.58
CA LYS A 21 2.35 4.40 6.87
C LYS A 21 2.24 5.93 6.96
N ARG A 22 1.90 6.61 5.85
CA ARG A 22 1.90 8.09 5.69
C ARG A 22 3.23 8.72 6.10
N ILE A 23 4.32 8.08 5.71
CA ILE A 23 5.69 8.48 6.00
C ILE A 23 6.27 9.18 4.78
N ARG A 24 6.85 10.35 4.97
CA ARG A 24 7.67 11.03 3.96
C ARG A 24 9.10 10.53 4.08
N VAL A 25 9.58 9.78 3.08
CA VAL A 25 10.86 9.07 3.20
C VAL A 25 12.04 10.05 3.19
N ASP A 26 11.90 11.19 2.50
CA ASP A 26 12.90 12.25 2.43
C ASP A 26 13.34 12.82 3.80
N GLU A 27 12.44 12.89 4.78
CA GLU A 27 12.72 13.45 6.11
C GLU A 27 13.77 12.63 6.87
N PHE A 28 13.78 11.30 6.71
CA PHE A 28 14.66 10.41 7.49
C PHE A 28 16.08 10.32 6.95
N PHE A 29 16.30 10.70 5.70
CA PHE A 29 17.65 10.77 5.13
C PHE A 29 18.37 12.08 5.49
N GLN A 30 17.62 13.15 5.82
CA GLN A 30 18.19 14.46 6.12
C GLN A 30 19.10 14.45 7.35
N ASP A 31 18.82 13.60 8.34
CA ASP A 31 19.66 13.45 9.53
C ASP A 31 21.08 12.94 9.22
N TYR A 32 21.21 12.18 8.13
CA TYR A 32 22.49 11.63 7.67
C TYR A 32 23.20 12.55 6.67
N ASP A 33 22.49 13.47 6.01
CA ASP A 33 23.02 14.42 5.03
C ASP A 33 23.04 15.85 5.59
N LYS A 34 23.88 16.08 6.61
CA LYS A 34 24.01 17.38 7.30
C LYS A 34 24.36 18.54 6.37
N LEU A 35 25.05 18.25 5.26
CA LEU A 35 25.46 19.24 4.27
C LEU A 35 24.43 19.45 3.16
N ARG A 36 23.29 18.74 3.19
CA ARG A 36 22.23 18.78 2.16
C ARG A 36 22.78 18.54 0.75
N SER A 37 23.77 17.66 0.64
CA SER A 37 24.43 17.28 -0.61
C SER A 37 23.52 16.47 -1.53
N GLY A 38 22.52 15.79 -0.98
CA GLY A 38 21.68 14.83 -1.67
C GLY A 38 22.25 13.40 -1.69
N TYR A 39 23.37 13.17 -1.02
CA TYR A 39 24.07 11.89 -0.98
C TYR A 39 24.31 11.43 0.46
N ILE A 40 24.22 10.12 0.68
CA ILE A 40 24.59 9.46 1.92
C ILE A 40 25.32 8.15 1.62
N SER A 41 26.00 7.57 2.59
CA SER A 41 26.65 6.26 2.37
C SER A 41 25.62 5.15 2.17
N VAL A 42 25.95 4.16 1.35
CA VAL A 42 25.09 3.00 1.07
C VAL A 42 24.59 2.29 2.36
N PRO A 43 25.45 2.03 3.37
CA PRO A 43 24.97 1.42 4.62
C PRO A 43 24.00 2.30 5.42
N GLN A 44 24.18 3.63 5.40
CA GLN A 44 23.25 4.56 6.04
C GLN A 44 21.89 4.54 5.34
N PHE A 45 21.87 4.47 4.02
CA PHE A 45 20.65 4.41 3.23
C PHE A 45 19.80 3.18 3.57
N PHE A 46 20.37 1.97 3.53
CA PHE A 46 19.62 0.76 3.86
C PHE A 46 19.23 0.68 5.33
N ARG A 47 20.09 1.18 6.24
CA ARG A 47 19.74 1.29 7.66
C ARG A 47 18.53 2.21 7.87
N CYS A 48 18.49 3.34 7.18
CA CYS A 48 17.37 4.28 7.25
C CYS A 48 16.07 3.62 6.76
N LEU A 49 16.10 2.93 5.60
CA LEU A 49 14.93 2.19 5.09
C LEU A 49 14.44 1.11 6.06
N TRP A 50 15.35 0.38 6.69
CA TRP A 50 14.96 -0.63 7.68
C TRP A 50 14.33 0.01 8.93
N GLN A 51 14.93 1.07 9.48
CA GLN A 51 14.39 1.72 10.68
C GLN A 51 13.02 2.37 10.46
N THR A 52 12.80 2.94 9.28
CA THR A 52 11.59 3.71 8.96
C THR A 52 10.45 2.84 8.45
N LEU A 53 10.75 1.98 7.48
CA LEU A 53 9.74 1.16 6.81
C LEU A 53 9.67 -0.27 7.37
N SER A 54 10.56 -0.65 8.28
CA SER A 54 10.71 -2.05 8.75
C SER A 54 11.00 -3.02 7.58
N LEU A 55 11.55 -2.49 6.49
CA LEU A 55 11.81 -3.24 5.27
C LEU A 55 13.26 -3.72 5.26
N LYS A 56 13.46 -5.04 5.24
CA LYS A 56 14.76 -5.65 4.99
C LYS A 56 14.81 -6.14 3.56
N LEU A 57 15.68 -5.53 2.77
CA LEU A 57 15.93 -5.95 1.39
C LEU A 57 16.94 -7.10 1.39
N ASN A 58 16.86 -7.95 0.37
CA ASN A 58 17.87 -8.96 0.13
C ASN A 58 19.06 -8.38 -0.67
N ALA A 59 20.16 -9.12 -0.75
CA ALA A 59 21.38 -8.65 -1.41
C ALA A 59 21.19 -8.29 -2.89
N GLU A 60 20.30 -8.98 -3.60
CA GLU A 60 20.00 -8.71 -5.02
C GLU A 60 19.24 -7.38 -5.17
N GLU A 61 18.25 -7.13 -4.31
CA GLU A 61 17.48 -5.89 -4.27
C GLU A 61 18.35 -4.68 -3.88
N GLU A 62 19.21 -4.83 -2.87
CA GLU A 62 20.16 -3.81 -2.46
C GLU A 62 21.13 -3.47 -3.59
N GLN A 63 21.68 -4.49 -4.26
CA GLN A 63 22.58 -4.30 -5.39
C GLN A 63 21.85 -3.60 -6.54
N ALA A 64 20.61 -3.96 -6.82
CA ALA A 64 19.82 -3.36 -7.88
C ALA A 64 19.58 -1.85 -7.63
N LEU A 65 19.27 -1.46 -6.38
CA LEU A 65 19.15 -0.05 -5.99
C LEU A 65 20.50 0.68 -6.08
N CYS A 66 21.59 0.05 -5.65
CA CYS A 66 22.93 0.62 -5.77
C CYS A 66 23.33 0.85 -7.23
N ILE A 67 22.96 -0.04 -8.15
CA ILE A 67 23.22 0.14 -9.58
C ILE A 67 22.46 1.35 -10.15
N LYS A 68 21.22 1.59 -9.70
CA LYS A 68 20.39 2.69 -10.21
C LYS A 68 20.73 4.05 -9.60
N TYR A 69 21.00 4.09 -8.30
CA TYR A 69 21.13 5.34 -7.53
C TYR A 69 22.52 5.57 -6.94
N GLY A 70 23.40 4.57 -6.96
CA GLY A 70 24.75 4.65 -6.41
C GLY A 70 25.69 5.49 -7.28
N LEU A 71 26.61 6.20 -6.64
CA LEU A 71 27.82 6.69 -7.28
C LEU A 71 28.86 5.57 -7.29
N GLN A 72 29.28 5.15 -8.49
CA GLN A 72 30.23 4.05 -8.69
C GLN A 72 31.56 4.25 -7.95
N ASP A 73 31.97 5.50 -7.70
CA ASP A 73 33.33 5.80 -7.23
C ASP A 73 33.44 6.13 -5.72
N GLN A 74 32.33 6.26 -4.98
CA GLN A 74 32.38 6.81 -3.60
C GLN A 74 31.64 6.00 -2.54
N GLY A 75 30.98 4.88 -2.89
CA GLY A 75 30.15 4.14 -1.93
C GLY A 75 28.97 4.95 -1.37
N ASN A 76 28.60 6.02 -2.07
CA ASN A 76 27.50 6.90 -1.76
C ASN A 76 26.33 6.64 -2.69
N ILE A 77 25.12 6.94 -2.22
CA ILE A 77 23.87 6.77 -2.96
C ILE A 77 23.09 8.09 -3.00
N ASN A 78 22.54 8.41 -4.16
CA ASN A 78 21.72 9.58 -4.39
C ASN A 78 20.31 9.35 -3.83
N TYR A 79 20.13 9.57 -2.53
CA TYR A 79 18.83 9.38 -1.90
C TYR A 79 17.80 10.39 -2.39
N LYS A 80 18.20 11.58 -2.87
CA LYS A 80 17.27 12.57 -3.42
C LYS A 80 16.60 12.08 -4.71
N GLN A 81 17.38 11.50 -5.61
CA GLN A 81 16.84 10.90 -6.83
C GLN A 81 15.91 9.73 -6.51
N PHE A 82 16.28 8.91 -5.51
CA PHE A 82 15.41 7.85 -5.00
C PHE A 82 14.09 8.41 -4.43
N CYS A 83 14.15 9.37 -3.52
CA CYS A 83 12.97 10.00 -2.91
C CYS A 83 12.07 10.62 -3.99
N ASN A 84 12.62 11.28 -5.01
CA ASN A 84 11.83 11.84 -6.11
C ASN A 84 11.03 10.77 -6.87
N VAL A 85 11.50 9.53 -6.92
CA VAL A 85 10.81 8.40 -7.58
C VAL A 85 9.79 7.72 -6.65
N ILE A 86 10.06 7.72 -5.34
CA ILE A 86 9.17 7.11 -4.34
C ILE A 86 8.05 8.07 -3.95
N ASP A 87 8.43 9.29 -3.57
CA ASP A 87 7.56 10.37 -3.13
C ASP A 87 6.99 11.16 -4.32
N VAL A 88 6.72 10.54 -5.49
CA VAL A 88 6.05 11.18 -6.65
C VAL A 88 4.64 11.60 -6.21
N ASN A 89 4.63 12.72 -5.52
CA ASN A 89 3.53 13.38 -4.87
C ASN A 89 3.44 14.71 -5.60
N PHE A 90 2.26 14.98 -6.14
CA PHE A 90 1.76 16.31 -6.49
C PHE A 90 2.82 17.43 -6.47
N ASP A 91 3.35 17.79 -7.64
CA ASP A 91 4.20 18.95 -7.81
C ASP A 91 3.32 20.19 -8.04
N PRO A 92 3.15 21.07 -7.03
CA PRO A 92 2.33 22.26 -7.17
C PRO A 92 2.85 23.23 -8.23
N ASN A 93 4.11 23.10 -8.66
CA ASN A 93 4.70 23.92 -9.71
C ASN A 93 4.52 23.33 -11.12
N ASN A 94 4.11 22.06 -11.22
CA ASN A 94 3.88 21.40 -12.51
C ASN A 94 2.46 21.65 -13.02
N VAL A 95 2.25 22.83 -13.61
CA VAL A 95 0.92 23.26 -14.10
C VAL A 95 0.48 22.48 -15.36
N TYR A 96 1.38 21.75 -16.02
CA TYR A 96 1.08 21.01 -17.26
C TYR A 96 0.32 19.70 -17.03
N ILE A 97 0.36 19.15 -15.81
CA ILE A 97 -0.32 17.90 -15.45
C ILE A 97 -1.41 18.25 -14.43
N PRO A 98 -2.68 17.86 -14.63
CA PRO A 98 -3.73 18.09 -13.63
C PRO A 98 -3.35 17.48 -12.27
N PRO A 99 -3.66 18.13 -11.13
CA PRO A 99 -3.37 17.64 -9.78
C PRO A 99 -3.75 16.18 -9.52
N VAL A 100 -4.89 15.76 -10.09
CA VAL A 100 -5.41 14.39 -10.00
C VAL A 100 -4.53 13.36 -10.72
N ASN A 101 -3.88 13.77 -11.80
CA ASN A 101 -3.01 12.91 -12.63
C ASN A 101 -1.55 12.96 -12.18
N GLN A 102 -1.17 13.92 -11.33
CA GLN A 102 0.18 14.01 -10.76
C GLN A 102 0.37 13.08 -9.57
N LYS A 103 -0.71 12.79 -8.84
CA LYS A 103 -0.66 11.84 -7.74
C LYS A 103 -0.56 10.44 -8.36
N GLN A 104 0.59 9.79 -8.19
CA GLN A 104 0.59 8.34 -8.15
C GLN A 104 -0.03 7.96 -6.82
N GLU A 105 -1.36 7.94 -6.78
CA GLU A 105 -2.00 7.05 -5.83
C GLU A 105 -1.40 5.68 -6.14
N PRO A 106 -0.83 4.99 -5.14
CA PRO A 106 -0.48 3.60 -5.37
C PRO A 106 -1.73 2.92 -5.90
N LEU A 107 -1.58 1.79 -6.57
CA LEU A 107 -2.69 0.86 -6.56
C LEU A 107 -2.95 0.55 -5.09
N GLU A 108 -3.81 1.33 -4.43
CA GLU A 108 -4.62 0.73 -3.41
C GLU A 108 -5.43 -0.29 -4.20
N TYR A 109 -5.08 -1.56 -4.04
CA TYR A 109 -5.34 -2.19 -2.76
C TYR A 109 -4.24 -2.25 -1.72
N LEU A 110 -4.29 -1.25 -0.83
CA LEU A 110 -3.45 -0.98 0.34
C LEU A 110 -2.71 -2.22 0.83
N GLY A 111 -1.39 -2.24 0.75
CA GLY A 111 -0.50 -2.52 1.89
C GLY A 111 -0.67 -3.71 2.85
N THR A 112 -1.75 -4.50 2.93
CA THR A 112 -1.67 -5.88 3.38
C THR A 112 -1.41 -6.71 2.17
N ILE A 113 -0.16 -7.13 2.04
CA ILE A 113 0.24 -8.46 1.61
C ILE A 113 -1.00 -9.23 1.15
N ARG A 114 -1.39 -9.05 -0.12
CA ARG A 114 -2.58 -9.72 -0.66
C ARG A 114 -2.45 -11.17 -0.26
N THR A 115 -3.47 -11.69 0.41
CA THR A 115 -3.53 -13.06 0.87
C THR A 115 -2.90 -13.92 -0.22
N LYS A 116 -1.82 -14.65 0.09
CA LYS A 116 -1.02 -15.42 -0.91
C LYS A 116 -1.83 -16.54 -1.58
N ARG A 117 -3.14 -16.58 -1.34
CA ARG A 117 -4.09 -17.58 -1.77
C ARG A 117 -4.87 -16.99 -2.95
N PRO A 118 -4.55 -17.40 -4.18
CA PRO A 118 -5.39 -17.06 -5.32
C PRO A 118 -6.80 -17.61 -5.07
N LEU A 119 -7.82 -16.77 -5.33
CA LEU A 119 -9.20 -17.24 -5.40
C LEU A 119 -9.37 -18.04 -6.70
N THR A 120 -10.38 -18.90 -6.77
CA THR A 120 -10.78 -19.52 -8.04
C THR A 120 -11.37 -18.46 -8.96
N VAL A 121 -11.35 -18.69 -10.27
CA VAL A 121 -11.90 -17.76 -11.28
C VAL A 121 -13.36 -17.41 -10.98
N ASP A 122 -14.15 -18.40 -10.55
CA ASP A 122 -15.56 -18.21 -10.17
C ASP A 122 -15.71 -17.33 -8.92
N SER A 123 -14.87 -17.55 -7.91
CA SER A 123 -14.85 -16.72 -6.69
C SER A 123 -14.38 -15.30 -6.95
N GLU A 124 -13.50 -15.07 -7.92
CA GLU A 124 -13.09 -13.72 -8.33
C GLU A 124 -14.21 -12.95 -9.03
N ALA A 125 -14.94 -13.59 -9.95
CA ALA A 125 -16.10 -12.99 -10.59
C ALA A 125 -17.17 -12.62 -9.55
N ARG A 126 -17.41 -13.53 -8.60
CA ARG A 126 -18.35 -13.30 -7.48
C ARG A 126 -17.90 -12.17 -6.56
N LEU A 127 -16.61 -12.08 -6.23
CA LEU A 127 -16.04 -11.00 -5.43
C LEU A 127 -16.31 -9.62 -6.05
N VAL A 128 -16.11 -9.47 -7.37
CA VAL A 128 -16.38 -8.21 -8.08
C VAL A 128 -17.85 -7.82 -7.98
N GLU A 129 -18.77 -8.78 -8.10
CA GLU A 129 -20.21 -8.55 -7.92
C GLU A 129 -20.54 -8.08 -6.49
N ILE A 130 -19.96 -8.74 -5.48
CA ILE A 130 -20.12 -8.37 -4.06
C ILE A 130 -19.66 -6.93 -3.82
N LEU A 131 -18.46 -6.57 -4.31
CA LEU A 131 -17.90 -5.23 -4.14
C LEU A 131 -18.76 -4.15 -4.80
N ARG A 132 -19.34 -4.42 -5.98
CA ARG A 132 -20.27 -3.50 -6.65
C ARG A 132 -21.54 -3.28 -5.83
N HIS A 133 -22.14 -4.34 -5.30
CA HIS A 133 -23.34 -4.22 -4.48
C HIS A 133 -23.06 -3.48 -3.16
N LEU A 134 -21.92 -3.76 -2.51
CA LEU A 134 -21.51 -3.04 -1.30
C LEU A 134 -21.27 -1.55 -1.57
N GLN A 135 -20.64 -1.22 -2.69
CA GLN A 135 -20.42 0.17 -3.07
C GLN A 135 -21.72 0.93 -3.25
N GLN A 136 -22.68 0.37 -3.98
CA GLN A 136 -23.98 1.01 -4.20
C GLN A 136 -24.71 1.19 -2.86
N TYR A 137 -24.71 0.15 -2.03
CA TYR A 137 -25.34 0.15 -0.72
C TYR A 137 -24.75 1.22 0.21
N TYR A 138 -23.43 1.31 0.30
CA TYR A 138 -22.74 2.29 1.14
C TYR A 138 -22.86 3.71 0.61
N LYS A 139 -22.82 3.91 -0.72
CA LYS A 139 -23.00 5.22 -1.32
C LYS A 139 -24.39 5.78 -1.02
N ILE A 140 -25.45 5.00 -1.28
CA ILE A 140 -26.84 5.44 -1.10
C ILE A 140 -27.13 5.75 0.37
N ARG A 141 -26.53 5.00 1.30
CA ARG A 141 -26.77 5.15 2.74
C ARG A 141 -25.76 6.06 3.45
N GLY A 142 -24.77 6.59 2.75
CA GLY A 142 -23.69 7.38 3.35
C GLY A 142 -22.88 6.62 4.39
N ILE A 143 -22.76 5.29 4.25
CA ILE A 143 -22.03 4.44 5.18
C ILE A 143 -20.54 4.47 4.84
N SER A 144 -19.70 4.69 5.85
CA SER A 144 -18.25 4.54 5.72
C SER A 144 -17.79 3.30 6.49
N LEU A 145 -17.33 2.29 5.76
CA LEU A 145 -16.77 1.06 6.34
C LEU A 145 -15.62 1.38 7.32
N ARG A 146 -14.81 2.38 7.00
CA ARG A 146 -13.73 2.84 7.87
C ARG A 146 -14.24 3.32 9.23
N THR A 147 -15.33 4.07 9.26
CA THR A 147 -15.92 4.58 10.51
C THR A 147 -16.50 3.44 11.34
N GLN A 148 -17.13 2.46 10.69
CA GLN A 148 -17.79 1.32 11.33
C GLN A 148 -16.81 0.41 12.11
N TYR A 149 -15.59 0.23 11.60
CA TYR A 149 -14.60 -0.63 12.23
C TYR A 149 -13.56 0.12 13.08
N LYS A 150 -13.59 1.46 13.07
CA LYS A 150 -12.62 2.31 13.78
C LYS A 150 -12.52 2.00 15.27
N ASP A 151 -13.65 1.76 15.94
CA ASP A 151 -13.68 1.52 17.38
C ASP A 151 -13.11 0.15 17.78
N PHE A 152 -13.10 -0.80 16.84
CA PHE A 152 -12.51 -2.12 17.03
C PHE A 152 -11.00 -2.14 16.75
N ASP A 153 -10.51 -1.20 15.95
CA ASP A 153 -9.10 -1.03 15.58
C ASP A 153 -8.41 0.05 16.44
N LYS A 154 -8.35 -0.18 17.76
CA LYS A 154 -7.77 0.77 18.73
C LYS A 154 -6.32 1.17 18.42
N HIS A 155 -5.57 0.27 17.79
CA HIS A 155 -4.16 0.49 17.44
C HIS A 155 -3.98 1.07 16.04
N HIS A 156 -5.07 1.37 15.33
CA HIS A 156 -5.07 1.97 13.99
C HIS A 156 -4.23 1.17 12.97
N LYS A 157 -4.30 -0.15 13.04
CA LYS A 157 -3.54 -1.07 12.18
C LYS A 157 -4.27 -1.40 10.87
N GLY A 158 -5.55 -1.05 10.77
CA GLY A 158 -6.40 -1.36 9.62
C GLY A 158 -7.01 -2.75 9.61
N VAL A 159 -6.87 -3.49 10.72
CA VAL A 159 -7.32 -4.87 10.83
C VAL A 159 -8.28 -5.06 12.00
N VAL A 160 -9.21 -6.00 11.86
CA VAL A 160 -10.14 -6.44 12.91
C VAL A 160 -10.21 -7.96 12.93
N SER A 161 -10.60 -8.57 14.06
CA SER A 161 -10.80 -10.02 14.08
C SER A 161 -11.95 -10.45 13.15
N GLU A 162 -11.88 -11.67 12.60
CA GLU A 162 -12.97 -12.25 11.81
C GLU A 162 -14.32 -12.18 12.55
N SER A 163 -14.33 -12.52 13.85
CA SER A 163 -15.56 -12.45 14.66
C SER A 163 -16.15 -11.03 14.77
N GLN A 164 -15.29 -10.00 14.82
CA GLN A 164 -15.73 -8.60 14.81
C GLN A 164 -16.19 -8.19 13.42
N PHE A 165 -15.52 -8.68 12.38
CA PHE A 165 -15.92 -8.47 11.00
C PHE A 165 -17.33 -8.99 10.75
N TYR A 166 -17.58 -10.29 10.98
CA TYR A 166 -18.89 -10.92 10.79
C TYR A 166 -20.01 -10.25 11.58
N ARG A 167 -19.79 -10.02 12.89
CA ARG A 167 -20.84 -9.48 13.77
C ARG A 167 -21.27 -8.06 13.42
N ASN A 168 -20.34 -7.27 12.87
CA ASN A 168 -20.60 -5.87 12.58
C ASN A 168 -20.81 -5.61 11.10
N PHE A 169 -20.66 -6.60 10.21
CA PHE A 169 -20.74 -6.40 8.77
C PHE A 169 -22.13 -5.84 8.37
N LEU A 170 -22.11 -4.74 7.61
CA LEU A 170 -23.32 -4.10 7.10
C LEU A 170 -23.39 -4.36 5.60
N GLY A 171 -24.10 -5.41 5.20
CA GLY A 171 -24.30 -5.74 3.80
C GLY A 171 -25.68 -5.34 3.27
N PRO A 172 -25.86 -5.23 1.94
CA PRO A 172 -27.18 -5.27 1.34
C PRO A 172 -27.86 -6.62 1.60
N ALA A 173 -29.20 -6.65 1.51
CA ALA A 173 -30.01 -7.83 1.84
C ALA A 173 -29.71 -9.07 0.96
N ASN A 174 -29.05 -8.88 -0.18
CA ASN A 174 -28.65 -9.96 -1.09
C ASN A 174 -27.26 -10.55 -0.77
N THR A 175 -26.53 -10.03 0.22
CA THR A 175 -25.25 -10.61 0.65
C THR A 175 -25.51 -11.80 1.57
N ASN A 176 -25.15 -13.00 1.12
CA ASN A 176 -25.27 -14.21 1.91
C ASN A 176 -24.00 -14.47 2.75
N GLU A 177 -24.02 -15.49 3.60
CA GLU A 177 -22.88 -15.82 4.46
C GLU A 177 -21.63 -16.24 3.65
N GLU A 178 -21.81 -16.90 2.51
CA GLU A 178 -20.72 -17.29 1.60
C GLU A 178 -20.03 -16.09 0.96
N ASP A 179 -20.78 -15.03 0.65
CA ASP A 179 -20.25 -13.77 0.13
C ASP A 179 -19.38 -13.10 1.19
N VAL A 180 -19.84 -13.04 2.44
CA VAL A 180 -19.04 -12.50 3.56
C VAL A 180 -17.79 -13.34 3.79
N LYS A 181 -17.90 -14.67 3.71
CA LYS A 181 -16.75 -15.57 3.79
C LYS A 181 -15.74 -15.32 2.68
N THR A 182 -16.20 -15.08 1.45
CA THR A 182 -15.34 -14.73 0.31
C THR A 182 -14.55 -13.44 0.57
N LEU A 183 -15.19 -12.44 1.22
CA LEU A 183 -14.50 -11.22 1.64
C LEU A 183 -13.45 -11.51 2.73
N VAL A 184 -13.79 -12.32 3.73
CA VAL A 184 -12.85 -12.71 4.80
C VAL A 184 -11.65 -13.45 4.22
N ASP A 185 -11.87 -14.41 3.32
CA ASP A 185 -10.81 -15.16 2.67
C ASP A 185 -9.91 -14.26 1.79
N LYS A 186 -10.50 -13.25 1.13
CA LYS A 186 -9.76 -12.31 0.27
C LYS A 186 -8.99 -11.24 1.04
N TYR A 187 -9.54 -10.77 2.16
CA TYR A 187 -8.99 -9.66 2.94
C TYR A 187 -8.36 -10.12 4.25
N GLY A 188 -8.20 -11.43 4.44
CA GLY A 188 -7.50 -12.02 5.58
C GLY A 188 -6.01 -11.66 5.57
N ASP A 189 -5.49 -11.30 6.75
CA ASP A 189 -4.08 -11.00 6.96
C ASP A 189 -3.23 -12.30 6.84
N PRO A 190 -2.22 -12.35 5.95
CA PRO A 190 -1.43 -13.56 5.76
C PRO A 190 -0.40 -13.81 6.86
N ASP A 191 0.00 -12.78 7.61
CA ASP A 191 0.95 -12.89 8.71
C ASP A 191 0.25 -13.15 10.05
N GLN A 192 -1.02 -12.70 10.18
CA GLN A 192 -1.83 -12.84 11.39
C GLN A 192 -3.18 -13.52 11.09
N PRO A 193 -3.24 -14.86 11.09
CA PRO A 193 -4.48 -15.59 10.81
C PRO A 193 -5.59 -15.22 11.80
N GLY A 194 -6.82 -15.10 11.31
CA GLY A 194 -7.98 -14.65 12.10
C GLY A 194 -8.20 -13.14 12.12
N LEU A 195 -7.33 -12.36 11.46
CA LEU A 195 -7.52 -10.93 11.24
C LEU A 195 -7.93 -10.65 9.79
N VAL A 196 -8.82 -9.68 9.63
CA VAL A 196 -9.36 -9.20 8.36
C VAL A 196 -8.99 -7.73 8.19
N ASN A 197 -8.41 -7.39 7.06
CA ASN A 197 -8.10 -6.01 6.72
C ASN A 197 -9.33 -5.30 6.14
N TYR A 198 -10.04 -4.59 7.01
CA TYR A 198 -11.21 -3.80 6.64
C TYR A 198 -10.84 -2.50 5.92
N LEU A 199 -9.66 -1.93 6.18
CA LEU A 199 -9.20 -0.71 5.49
C LEU A 199 -8.91 -0.99 4.03
N ASN A 200 -8.38 -2.17 3.74
CA ASN A 200 -8.33 -2.70 2.41
C ASN A 200 -9.73 -2.69 1.88
N LEU A 201 -10.63 -3.58 2.33
CA LEU A 201 -12.01 -3.69 1.83
C LEU A 201 -12.70 -2.32 1.57
N HIS A 202 -12.49 -1.34 2.45
CA HIS A 202 -13.02 0.01 2.27
C HIS A 202 -12.61 0.65 0.93
N ASN A 203 -11.35 0.51 0.55
CA ASN A 203 -10.78 1.22 -0.59
C ASN A 203 -11.23 0.64 -1.95
N ASP A 204 -11.70 -0.60 -2.09
CA ASP A 204 -11.94 -1.30 -3.41
C ASP A 204 -13.35 -0.96 -3.71
N ILE A 205 -14.18 -1.04 -2.66
CA ILE A 205 -15.48 -0.42 -2.64
C ILE A 205 -15.38 1.05 -3.10
N GLN A 206 -14.37 1.83 -2.68
CA GLN A 206 -14.18 3.19 -3.22
C GLN A 206 -13.59 3.21 -4.65
N ALA A 207 -12.66 2.33 -5.00
CA ALA A 207 -11.93 2.34 -6.27
C ALA A 207 -12.70 1.72 -7.44
N ILE A 208 -13.75 0.93 -7.18
CA ILE A 208 -14.51 0.20 -8.21
C ILE A 208 -15.18 1.12 -9.25
N TYR A 209 -15.27 2.43 -8.99
CA TYR A 209 -15.68 3.45 -9.97
C TYR A 209 -14.75 3.56 -11.18
N ASN A 210 -13.45 3.27 -11.02
CA ASN A 210 -12.43 3.54 -12.04
C ASN A 210 -12.31 2.43 -13.10
N PHE A 211 -13.15 1.38 -13.01
CA PHE A 211 -13.15 0.23 -13.90
C PHE A 211 -14.40 0.14 -14.79
N VAL A 212 -15.10 1.27 -14.96
CA VAL A 212 -16.21 1.45 -15.91
C VAL A 212 -15.80 2.42 -17.01
#